data_AF-A0A846W457-F1
#
_entry.id   AF-A0A846W457-F1
#
_cell.length_a   1.000
_cell.length_b   1.000
_cell.length_c   1.000
_cell.angle_alpha   90.00
_cell.angle_beta   90.00
_cell.angle_gamma   90.00
#
_symmetry.space_group_name_H-M   'P 1'
#
loop_
_entity.id
_entity.type
_entity.pdbx_description
1 polymer ?
#
loop_
_entity_poly.entity_id
_entity_poly.type
_entity_poly.pdbx_seq_one_letter_code
_entity_poly.pdbx_strand_id
1 'polypeptide(L)'
;MGDDQDPCVAFKMNAALDPYRDHLIDIRVDENWEQWHGIGKLGLRCVLCRRVVTPFLSTQKNRFVRHQSGEGASASTAAKRSAHESFLHQRCKYWVADQLREAGAIAEVERQLGDRRPDVLAVRDGRRFAVEVQWSSLSLAAAQERTADLRRAGADEVMWLTRGYTWVEKLPTLGLHGFNPGSDGYTTEFGFLALTPSGGLRTASRPVRQALHQWLDGEIAWAYRDVEKAGWATVQDWAKHTKQQAEEIERLGGELGKATDKIERLSTTVRKQSARIDAVESDLKGAKADLSLEQDKVEEGKRQRPGMLKPSRKLGR
;
A
#
# COMPACT_ATOMS: atom_id res chain seq x y z
N MET A 1 23.04 45.38 2.82
CA MET A 1 22.81 44.65 1.56
C MET A 1 21.32 44.38 1.51
N GLY A 2 20.59 45.16 0.71
CA GLY A 2 19.14 45.06 0.61
C GLY A 2 18.79 43.81 -0.17
N ASP A 3 18.16 42.86 0.50
CA ASP A 3 17.61 41.66 -0.12
C ASP A 3 16.45 42.13 -1.01
N ASP A 4 16.73 42.29 -2.31
CA ASP A 4 15.75 42.53 -3.36
C ASP A 4 14.97 41.23 -3.59
N GLN A 5 14.27 40.79 -2.54
CA GLN A 5 13.48 39.57 -2.55
C GLN A 5 12.21 39.84 -3.32
N ASP A 6 12.07 39.12 -4.43
CA ASP A 6 10.89 39.11 -5.28
C ASP A 6 9.59 39.18 -4.45
N PRO A 7 8.65 40.04 -4.86
CA PRO A 7 7.40 40.23 -4.14
C PRO A 7 6.63 38.91 -4.06
N CYS A 8 6.12 38.57 -2.87
CA CYS A 8 5.38 37.34 -2.67
C CYS A 8 4.06 37.38 -3.45
N VAL A 9 3.90 36.47 -4.41
CA VAL A 9 2.72 36.39 -5.29
C VAL A 9 1.58 35.54 -4.71
N ALA A 10 1.68 35.18 -3.42
CA ALA A 10 0.68 34.38 -2.74
C ALA A 10 -0.65 35.13 -2.66
N PHE A 11 -1.72 34.44 -3.02
CA PHE A 11 -3.08 34.98 -3.06
C PHE A 11 -4.06 33.95 -2.50
N LYS A 12 -5.22 34.41 -2.01
CA LYS A 12 -6.26 33.56 -1.40
C LYS A 12 -5.72 32.62 -0.31
N MET A 13 -4.76 33.10 0.48
CA MET A 13 -4.26 32.37 1.63
C MET A 13 -5.31 32.42 2.74
N ASN A 14 -5.59 31.28 3.36
CA ASN A 14 -6.53 31.14 4.47
C ASN A 14 -5.85 30.70 5.77
N ALA A 15 -4.53 30.65 5.78
CA ALA A 15 -3.74 30.37 6.95
C ALA A 15 -2.45 31.20 6.92
N ALA A 16 -1.93 31.50 8.10
CA ALA A 16 -0.67 32.20 8.31
C ALA A 16 0.01 31.62 9.55
N LEU A 17 1.21 32.08 9.85
CA LEU A 17 1.92 31.70 11.07
C LEU A 17 1.71 32.77 12.14
N ASP A 18 1.66 32.35 13.39
CA ASP A 18 1.75 33.28 14.50
C ASP A 18 3.12 34.00 14.49
N PRO A 19 3.21 35.24 15.02
CA PRO A 19 4.42 36.05 14.95
C PRO A 19 5.57 35.56 15.86
N TYR A 20 5.32 34.63 16.79
CA TYR A 20 6.25 34.23 17.84
C TYR A 20 6.80 32.81 17.69
N ARG A 21 5.96 31.83 17.35
CA ARG A 21 6.28 30.40 17.50
C ARG A 21 6.04 29.56 16.25
N ASP A 22 5.71 30.18 15.13
CA ASP A 22 5.45 29.48 13.86
C ASP A 22 4.37 28.40 13.97
N HIS A 23 3.37 28.62 14.83
CA HIS A 23 2.12 27.87 14.80
C HIS A 23 1.25 28.34 13.65
N LEU A 24 0.62 27.39 12.97
CA LEU A 24 -0.32 27.66 11.90
C LEU A 24 -1.65 28.15 12.46
N ILE A 25 -2.00 29.37 12.08
CA ILE A 25 -3.29 30.00 12.36
C ILE A 25 -4.16 29.89 11.10
N ASP A 26 -5.16 29.01 11.14
CA ASP A 26 -6.23 28.96 10.12
C ASP A 26 -7.30 30.00 10.45
N ILE A 27 -7.39 31.06 9.66
CA ILE A 27 -8.32 32.18 9.91
C ILE A 27 -9.79 31.81 9.59
N ARG A 28 -10.04 30.60 9.09
CA ARG A 28 -11.41 30.08 8.88
C ARG A 28 -12.04 29.63 10.20
N VAL A 29 -11.22 29.31 11.20
CA VAL A 29 -11.66 28.99 12.56
C VAL A 29 -12.10 30.29 13.25
N ASP A 30 -13.25 30.28 13.92
CA ASP A 30 -13.88 31.47 14.49
C ASP A 30 -13.01 32.09 15.59
N GLU A 31 -12.47 31.28 16.48
CA GLU A 31 -11.62 31.72 17.58
C GLU A 31 -10.34 32.41 17.06
N ASN A 32 -9.73 31.84 16.02
CA ASN A 32 -8.56 32.44 15.37
C ASN A 32 -8.90 33.76 14.70
N TRP A 33 -10.08 33.83 14.06
CA TRP A 33 -10.54 35.06 13.43
C TRP A 33 -10.72 36.17 14.47
N GLU A 34 -11.44 35.91 15.56
CA GLU A 34 -11.65 36.88 16.64
C GLU A 34 -10.35 37.33 17.30
N GLN A 35 -9.41 36.42 17.47
CA GLN A 35 -8.11 36.72 18.08
C GLN A 35 -7.27 37.66 17.21
N TRP A 36 -7.22 37.43 15.89
CA TRP A 36 -6.23 38.03 14.98
C TRP A 36 -6.78 39.07 14.01
N HIS A 37 -8.09 39.15 13.82
CA HIS A 37 -8.72 40.18 12.98
C HIS A 37 -9.06 41.44 13.79
N GLY A 38 -8.79 42.61 13.21
CA GLY A 38 -9.15 43.92 13.80
C GLY A 38 -7.99 44.91 13.92
N ILE A 39 -8.32 46.13 14.34
CA ILE A 39 -7.36 47.23 14.49
C ILE A 39 -6.44 46.95 15.69
N GLY A 40 -5.15 47.22 15.55
CA GLY A 40 -4.16 47.11 16.63
C GLY A 40 -3.68 45.69 16.94
N LYS A 41 -4.15 44.67 16.21
CA LYS A 41 -3.64 43.30 16.32
C LYS A 41 -2.28 43.20 15.64
N LEU A 42 -1.38 42.43 16.25
CA LEU A 42 -0.11 42.08 15.62
C LEU A 42 -0.38 41.32 14.32
N GLY A 43 0.38 41.64 13.29
CA GLY A 43 0.27 40.94 12.02
C GLY A 43 0.72 39.48 12.15
N LEU A 44 0.03 38.60 11.44
CA LEU A 44 0.47 37.22 11.24
C LEU A 44 1.65 37.20 10.26
N ARG A 45 2.33 36.05 10.10
CA ARG A 45 3.41 35.88 9.13
C ARG A 45 2.99 34.98 7.97
N CYS A 46 3.30 35.36 6.74
CA CYS A 46 3.03 34.53 5.57
C CYS A 46 3.75 33.18 5.69
N VAL A 47 3.06 32.07 5.41
CA VAL A 47 3.69 30.72 5.41
C VAL A 47 4.78 30.55 4.35
N LEU A 48 4.79 31.40 3.30
CA LEU A 48 5.76 31.31 2.21
C LEU A 48 6.97 32.21 2.42
N CYS A 49 6.76 33.52 2.61
CA CYS A 49 7.84 34.50 2.67
C CYS A 49 8.11 35.04 4.08
N ARG A 50 7.35 34.60 5.09
CA ARG A 50 7.43 35.04 6.50
C ARG A 50 7.19 36.53 6.76
N ARG A 51 6.91 37.34 5.73
CA ARG A 51 6.52 38.75 5.87
C ARG A 51 5.16 38.89 6.55
N VAL A 52 4.90 40.09 7.07
CA VAL A 52 3.66 40.39 7.78
C VAL A 52 2.45 40.29 6.84
N VAL A 53 1.39 39.64 7.32
CA VAL A 53 0.09 39.55 6.65
C VAL A 53 -1.02 39.88 7.62
N THR A 54 -2.13 40.39 7.10
CA THR A 54 -3.30 40.78 7.89
C THR A 54 -4.52 39.96 7.46
N PRO A 55 -5.29 39.41 8.41
CA PRO A 55 -6.60 38.83 8.11
C PRO A 55 -7.54 39.87 7.51
N PHE A 56 -8.37 39.47 6.56
CA PHE A 56 -9.40 40.31 5.97
C PHE A 56 -10.59 39.48 5.48
N LEU A 57 -11.74 40.15 5.38
CA LEU A 57 -12.98 39.58 4.86
C LEU A 57 -13.15 40.00 3.40
N SER A 58 -13.27 39.03 2.50
CA SER A 58 -13.58 39.30 1.09
C SER A 58 -15.02 39.80 0.91
N THR A 59 -15.32 40.32 -0.28
CA THR A 59 -16.69 40.73 -0.65
C THR A 59 -17.71 39.59 -0.56
N GLN A 60 -17.27 38.35 -0.78
CA GLN A 60 -18.07 37.13 -0.65
C GLN A 60 -18.13 36.59 0.79
N LYS A 61 -17.70 37.37 1.79
CA LYS A 61 -17.61 36.97 3.21
C LYS A 61 -16.70 35.77 3.48
N ASN A 62 -15.83 35.39 2.54
CA ASN A 62 -14.76 34.45 2.79
C ASN A 62 -13.61 35.14 3.53
N ARG A 63 -13.06 34.50 4.54
CA ARG A 63 -11.92 34.98 5.33
C ARG A 63 -10.61 34.58 4.65
N PHE A 64 -9.65 35.51 4.60
CA PHE A 64 -8.33 35.30 4.01
C PHE A 64 -7.27 36.10 4.78
N VAL A 65 -6.00 35.86 4.47
CA VAL A 65 -4.87 36.71 4.86
C VAL A 65 -4.21 37.28 3.60
N ARG A 66 -3.70 38.52 3.70
CA ARG A 66 -2.99 39.20 2.61
C ARG A 66 -1.81 40.01 3.13
N HIS A 67 -0.82 40.22 2.28
CA HIS A 67 0.23 41.22 2.49
C HIS A 67 -0.36 42.64 2.47
N GLN A 68 0.39 43.62 2.96
CA GLN A 68 -0.03 45.01 2.90
C GLN A 68 -0.08 45.51 1.45
N SER A 69 -0.82 46.60 1.22
CA SER A 69 -0.92 47.20 -0.11
C SER A 69 0.47 47.61 -0.60
N GLY A 70 0.85 47.19 -1.81
CA GLY A 70 2.18 47.43 -2.38
C GLY A 70 3.23 46.33 -2.13
N GLU A 71 2.97 45.39 -1.21
CA GLU A 71 3.88 44.26 -0.93
C GLU A 71 3.57 42.99 -1.75
N GLY A 72 2.35 42.91 -2.30
CA GLY A 72 1.93 41.83 -3.19
C GLY A 72 2.15 42.18 -4.65
N ALA A 73 2.81 41.32 -5.41
CA ALA A 73 3.03 41.56 -6.84
C ALA A 73 1.75 41.39 -7.67
N SER A 74 1.60 42.23 -8.69
CA SER A 74 0.76 41.90 -9.84
C SER A 74 1.41 40.74 -10.59
N ALA A 75 0.86 39.53 -10.39
CA ALA A 75 1.40 38.31 -10.99
C ALA A 75 0.45 37.72 -12.04
N SER A 76 1.03 37.03 -13.03
CA SER A 76 0.29 36.26 -14.02
C SER A 76 -0.55 35.15 -13.36
N THR A 77 -1.59 34.67 -14.05
CA THR A 77 -2.44 33.57 -13.56
C THR A 77 -1.65 32.29 -13.26
N ALA A 78 -0.61 32.00 -14.05
CA ALA A 78 0.26 30.84 -13.85
C ALA A 78 1.10 31.00 -12.57
N ALA A 79 1.72 32.16 -12.36
CA ALA A 79 2.49 32.47 -11.16
C ALA A 79 1.62 32.40 -9.90
N LYS A 80 0.40 32.93 -9.98
CA LYS A 80 -0.61 32.77 -8.94
C LYS A 80 -0.86 31.30 -8.62
N ARG A 81 -1.24 30.48 -9.62
CA ARG A 81 -1.51 29.04 -9.41
C ARG A 81 -0.34 28.34 -8.72
N SER A 82 0.89 28.53 -9.20
CA SER A 82 2.09 27.94 -8.60
C SER A 82 2.29 28.38 -7.14
N ALA A 83 2.04 29.65 -6.82
CA ALA A 83 2.10 30.13 -5.45
C ALA A 83 0.98 29.57 -4.55
N HIS A 84 -0.20 29.28 -5.11
CA HIS A 84 -1.26 28.60 -4.36
C HIS A 84 -0.89 27.15 -4.02
N GLU A 85 -0.29 26.42 -4.97
CA GLU A 85 0.22 25.07 -4.72
C GLU A 85 1.32 25.08 -3.64
N SER A 86 2.26 26.02 -3.77
CA SER A 86 3.32 26.24 -2.76
C SER A 86 2.73 26.56 -1.39
N PHE A 87 1.69 27.41 -1.35
CA PHE A 87 0.97 27.76 -0.12
C PHE A 87 0.34 26.53 0.52
N LEU A 88 -0.41 25.72 -0.23
CA LEU A 88 -1.07 24.53 0.31
C LEU A 88 -0.05 23.47 0.78
N HIS A 89 1.06 23.33 0.05
CA HIS A 89 2.17 22.47 0.45
C HIS A 89 2.77 22.94 1.79
N GLN A 90 3.21 24.19 1.89
CA GLN A 90 3.78 24.73 3.13
C GLN A 90 2.79 24.70 4.29
N ARG A 91 1.52 25.04 4.03
CA ARG A 91 0.44 24.91 5.00
C ARG A 91 0.34 23.50 5.59
N CYS A 92 0.45 22.47 4.74
CA CYS A 92 0.43 21.08 5.20
C CYS A 92 1.62 20.77 6.12
N LYS A 93 2.84 21.23 5.79
CA LYS A 93 4.02 21.05 6.64
C LYS A 93 3.82 21.65 8.03
N TYR A 94 3.40 22.91 8.13
CA TYR A 94 3.17 23.55 9.43
C TYR A 94 2.03 22.90 10.19
N TRP A 95 0.95 22.51 9.50
CA TRP A 95 -0.14 21.80 10.16
C TRP A 95 0.35 20.49 10.78
N VAL A 96 1.12 19.69 10.02
CA VAL A 96 1.73 18.44 10.52
C VAL A 96 2.63 18.72 11.73
N ALA A 97 3.50 19.74 11.65
CA ALA A 97 4.36 20.11 12.77
C ALA A 97 3.55 20.47 14.02
N ASP A 98 2.45 21.22 13.88
CA ASP A 98 1.57 21.52 15.00
C ASP A 98 0.88 20.28 15.57
N GLN A 99 0.44 19.33 14.73
CA GLN A 99 -0.16 18.09 15.25
C GLN A 99 0.87 17.25 16.01
N LEU A 100 2.10 17.17 15.52
CA LEU A 100 3.18 16.46 16.21
C LEU A 100 3.52 17.14 17.55
N ARG A 101 3.51 18.49 17.61
CA ARG A 101 3.68 19.25 18.86
C ARG A 101 2.54 19.02 19.84
N GLU A 102 1.30 19.03 19.36
CA GLU A 102 0.11 18.73 20.16
C GLU A 102 0.19 17.31 20.76
N ALA A 103 0.77 16.37 20.01
CA ALA A 103 1.09 15.02 20.46
C ALA A 103 2.37 14.90 21.31
N GLY A 104 2.92 16.01 21.81
CA GLY A 104 4.05 16.04 22.73
C GLY A 104 5.44 15.90 22.11
N ALA A 105 5.57 15.94 20.78
CA ALA A 105 6.88 15.93 20.13
C ALA A 105 7.46 17.36 20.00
N ILE A 106 8.78 17.47 19.93
CA ILE A 106 9.45 18.70 19.50
C ILE A 106 9.51 18.65 17.97
N ALA A 107 8.65 19.39 17.28
CA ALA A 107 8.59 19.39 15.82
C ALA A 107 8.95 20.73 15.19
N GLU A 108 9.67 20.68 14.07
CA GLU A 108 10.12 21.84 13.30
C GLU A 108 9.96 21.58 11.79
N VAL A 109 9.52 22.59 11.05
CA VAL A 109 9.40 22.54 9.59
C VAL A 109 10.76 22.83 8.96
N GLU A 110 11.14 22.02 7.98
CA GLU A 110 12.38 22.17 7.21
C GLU A 110 13.65 22.31 8.09
N ARG A 111 13.68 21.58 9.21
CA ARG A 111 14.87 21.51 10.07
C ARG A 111 15.91 20.54 9.48
N GLN A 112 17.17 20.91 9.55
CA GLN A 112 18.27 20.07 9.10
C GLN A 112 18.41 18.80 9.95
N LEU A 113 18.58 17.66 9.29
CA LEU A 113 18.90 16.35 9.84
C LEU A 113 20.08 15.78 9.05
N GLY A 114 21.29 15.83 9.63
CA GLY A 114 22.51 15.48 8.90
C GLY A 114 22.70 16.37 7.66
N ASP A 115 22.87 15.76 6.49
CA ASP A 115 22.94 16.42 5.18
C ASP A 115 21.56 16.57 4.49
N ARG A 116 20.49 16.09 5.14
CA ARG A 116 19.11 16.16 4.64
C ARG A 116 18.28 17.18 5.39
N ARG A 117 17.16 17.54 4.77
CA ARG A 117 16.17 18.46 5.35
C ARG A 117 14.77 17.92 5.04
N PRO A 118 14.19 17.07 5.90
CA PRO A 118 12.81 16.63 5.73
C PRO A 118 11.86 17.83 5.81
N ASP A 119 10.68 17.69 5.21
CA ASP A 119 9.66 18.73 5.29
C ASP A 119 9.22 19.03 6.72
N VAL A 120 9.10 18.01 7.56
CA VAL A 120 8.93 18.16 9.02
C VAL A 120 9.83 17.16 9.73
N LEU A 121 10.59 17.64 10.71
CA LEU A 121 11.33 16.81 11.64
C LEU A 121 10.67 16.91 13.02
N ALA A 122 10.42 15.77 13.65
CA ALA A 122 9.95 15.69 15.03
C ALA A 122 10.86 14.79 15.87
N VAL A 123 10.98 15.13 17.15
CA VAL A 123 11.73 14.34 18.13
C VAL A 123 10.83 14.09 19.34
N ARG A 124 10.70 12.83 19.73
CA ARG A 124 9.97 12.41 20.93
C ARG A 124 10.65 11.20 21.55
N ASP A 125 10.88 11.25 22.86
CA ASP A 125 11.50 10.16 23.63
C ASP A 125 12.82 9.63 23.01
N GLY A 126 13.63 10.55 22.47
CA GLY A 126 14.90 10.24 21.81
C GLY A 126 14.80 9.72 20.38
N ARG A 127 13.59 9.41 19.89
CA ARG A 127 13.32 8.96 18.51
C ARG A 127 13.09 10.16 17.59
N ARG A 128 13.58 10.07 16.36
CA ARG A 128 13.46 11.06 15.30
C ARG A 128 12.50 10.58 14.22
N PHE A 129 11.47 11.38 13.98
CA PHE A 129 10.40 11.13 13.02
C PHE A 129 10.51 12.17 11.91
N ALA A 130 10.72 11.71 10.67
CA ALA A 130 10.71 12.57 9.50
C ALA A 130 9.37 12.42 8.76
N VAL A 131 8.74 13.54 8.41
CA VAL A 131 7.59 13.55 7.50
C VAL A 131 7.97 14.27 6.23
N GLU A 132 7.69 13.63 5.09
CA GLU A 132 7.82 14.23 3.76
C GLU A 132 6.44 14.49 3.17
N VAL A 133 6.22 15.71 2.69
CA VAL A 133 4.96 16.15 2.11
C VAL A 133 5.14 16.27 0.60
N GLN A 134 4.58 15.33 -0.15
CA GLN A 134 4.79 15.29 -1.59
C GLN A 134 3.56 15.80 -2.35
N TRP A 135 3.68 17.01 -2.89
CA TRP A 135 2.64 17.65 -3.72
C TRP A 135 2.72 17.24 -5.21
N SER A 136 3.93 17.27 -5.78
CA SER A 136 4.17 17.03 -7.20
C SER A 136 4.47 15.56 -7.50
N SER A 137 4.34 15.14 -8.77
CA SER A 137 4.70 13.78 -9.16
C SER A 137 6.13 13.43 -8.75
N LEU A 138 6.29 12.23 -8.19
CA LEU A 138 7.56 11.67 -7.78
C LEU A 138 7.57 10.19 -8.15
N SER A 139 8.65 9.70 -8.75
CA SER A 139 8.80 8.28 -9.06
C SER A 139 9.01 7.47 -7.77
N LEU A 140 8.63 6.19 -7.80
CA LEU A 140 8.87 5.28 -6.67
C LEU A 140 10.36 5.22 -6.31
N ALA A 141 11.25 5.12 -7.31
CA ALA A 141 12.69 5.03 -7.09
C ALA A 141 13.23 6.28 -6.36
N ALA A 142 12.80 7.47 -6.77
CA ALA A 142 13.21 8.71 -6.10
C ALA A 142 12.65 8.82 -4.67
N ALA A 143 11.41 8.35 -4.43
CA ALA A 143 10.84 8.31 -3.10
C ALA A 143 11.58 7.32 -2.17
N GLN A 144 11.96 6.15 -2.71
CA GLN A 144 12.77 5.15 -2.01
C GLN A 144 14.15 5.69 -1.66
N GLU A 145 14.82 6.33 -2.60
CA GLU A 145 16.13 6.96 -2.39
C GLU A 145 16.06 8.03 -1.29
N ARG A 146 15.09 8.95 -1.36
CA ARG A 146 14.89 9.98 -0.32
C ARG A 146 14.59 9.38 1.06
N THR A 147 13.80 8.31 1.11
CA THR A 147 13.51 7.60 2.36
C THR A 147 14.78 6.98 2.94
N ALA A 148 15.61 6.36 2.11
CA ALA A 148 16.89 5.78 2.53
C ALA A 148 17.87 6.87 2.98
N ASP A 149 17.93 8.00 2.29
CA ASP A 149 18.74 9.16 2.66
C ASP A 149 18.38 9.68 4.06
N LEU A 150 17.08 9.90 4.34
CA LEU A 150 16.63 10.38 5.64
C LEU A 150 16.98 9.40 6.77
N ARG A 151 16.82 8.08 6.52
CA ARG A 151 17.22 7.06 7.49
C ARG A 151 18.73 7.07 7.74
N ARG A 152 19.54 7.17 6.68
CA ARG A 152 21.01 7.33 6.81
C ARG A 152 21.40 8.59 7.58
N ALA A 153 20.65 9.67 7.40
CA ALA A 153 20.87 10.92 8.12
C ALA A 153 20.42 10.89 9.59
N GLY A 154 19.76 9.80 10.03
CA GLY A 154 19.42 9.55 11.43
C GLY A 154 17.93 9.67 11.77
N ALA A 155 17.03 9.61 10.78
CA ALA A 155 15.61 9.43 11.04
C ALA A 155 15.33 7.98 11.40
N ASP A 156 14.75 7.75 12.58
CA ASP A 156 14.33 6.41 13.02
C ASP A 156 13.09 5.96 12.22
N GLU A 157 12.17 6.89 12.00
CA GLU A 157 10.97 6.66 11.22
C GLU A 157 10.75 7.74 10.16
N VAL A 158 10.18 7.33 9.02
CA VAL A 158 9.85 8.22 7.89
C VAL A 158 8.41 7.95 7.50
N MET A 159 7.60 8.99 7.37
CA MET A 159 6.24 8.92 6.85
C MET A 159 6.06 9.90 5.68
N TRP A 160 5.45 9.44 4.60
CA TRP A 160 5.09 10.28 3.47
C TRP A 160 3.62 10.69 3.55
N LEU A 161 3.33 11.96 3.29
CA LEU A 161 1.99 12.47 3.05
C LEU A 161 1.89 12.93 1.61
N THR A 162 0.95 12.37 0.85
CA THR A 162 0.90 12.63 -0.59
C THR A 162 -0.51 12.58 -1.17
N ARG A 163 -0.74 13.19 -2.33
CA ARG A 163 -1.98 12.93 -3.10
C ARG A 163 -1.80 11.67 -3.95
N GLY A 164 -2.83 10.82 -4.00
CA GLY A 164 -2.88 9.50 -4.66
C GLY A 164 -1.81 9.19 -5.73
N TYR A 165 -0.68 8.62 -5.29
CA TYR A 165 0.35 8.08 -6.19
C TYR A 165 0.33 6.56 -6.22
N THR A 166 0.85 6.01 -7.32
CA THR A 166 0.94 4.56 -7.57
C THR A 166 1.87 3.81 -6.61
N TRP A 167 2.62 4.52 -5.76
CA TRP A 167 3.55 3.94 -4.80
C TRP A 167 3.12 4.04 -3.35
N VAL A 168 1.93 4.57 -3.04
CA VAL A 168 1.44 4.71 -1.63
C VAL A 168 1.48 3.36 -0.89
N GLU A 169 1.21 2.25 -1.57
CA GLU A 169 1.22 0.91 -0.99
C GLU A 169 2.63 0.28 -0.94
N LYS A 170 3.69 1.01 -1.29
CA LYS A 170 5.08 0.50 -1.42
C LYS A 170 6.07 1.19 -0.48
N LEU A 171 5.66 2.28 0.16
CA LEU A 171 6.44 3.04 1.14
C LEU A 171 5.56 3.40 2.34
N PRO A 172 6.13 3.72 3.51
CA PRO A 172 5.38 4.21 4.68
C PRO A 172 4.64 5.53 4.39
N THR A 173 3.45 5.45 3.82
CA THR A 173 2.76 6.57 3.18
C THR A 173 1.30 6.64 3.59
N LEU A 174 0.80 7.85 3.84
CA LEU A 174 -0.62 8.15 3.89
C LEU A 174 -1.01 8.98 2.66
N GLY A 175 -1.93 8.46 1.87
CA GLY A 175 -2.52 9.19 0.76
C GLY A 175 -3.59 10.15 1.28
N LEU A 176 -3.41 11.45 1.11
CA LEU A 176 -4.37 12.50 1.47
C LEU A 176 -5.49 12.58 0.42
N HIS A 177 -6.73 12.77 0.88
CA HIS A 177 -7.87 13.08 -0.01
C HIS A 177 -7.63 14.36 -0.82
N GLY A 178 -6.96 15.33 -0.22
CA GLY A 178 -6.53 16.55 -0.88
C GLY A 178 -5.72 17.42 0.06
N PHE A 179 -5.04 18.42 -0.52
CA PHE A 179 -4.20 19.33 0.26
C PHE A 179 -4.93 20.58 0.79
N ASN A 180 -6.23 20.70 0.50
CA ASN A 180 -7.08 21.73 1.06
C ASN A 180 -7.90 21.12 2.21
N PRO A 181 -7.46 21.26 3.48
CA PRO A 181 -8.08 20.59 4.60
C PRO A 181 -9.45 21.19 4.95
N GLY A 182 -10.31 20.36 5.52
CA GLY A 182 -11.58 20.77 6.12
C GLY A 182 -11.37 21.51 7.46
N SER A 183 -12.45 21.68 8.23
CA SER A 183 -12.37 22.18 9.61
C SER A 183 -11.54 21.25 10.51
N ASP A 184 -11.69 19.95 10.30
CA ASP A 184 -11.07 18.91 11.14
C ASP A 184 -9.66 18.52 10.66
N GLY A 185 -9.08 19.30 9.75
CA GLY A 185 -7.77 19.07 9.17
C GLY A 185 -7.79 18.17 7.93
N TYR A 186 -6.77 17.32 7.81
CA TYR A 186 -6.56 16.43 6.67
C TYR A 186 -7.11 15.03 6.97
N THR A 187 -7.65 14.39 5.93
CA THR A 187 -8.12 13.00 5.97
C THR A 187 -7.36 12.16 4.96
N THR A 188 -7.15 10.89 5.31
CA THR A 188 -6.55 9.90 4.42
C THR A 188 -7.61 9.34 3.49
N GLU A 189 -7.20 9.09 2.25
CA GLU A 189 -7.92 8.33 1.24
C GLU A 189 -7.28 6.95 1.05
N PHE A 190 -5.95 6.85 1.19
CA PHE A 190 -5.17 5.62 0.99
C PHE A 190 -4.08 5.44 2.04
N GLY A 191 -3.50 4.24 2.10
CA GLY A 191 -2.33 3.93 2.92
C GLY A 191 -2.64 3.55 4.36
N PHE A 192 -3.87 3.74 4.85
CA PHE A 192 -4.33 3.20 6.13
C PHE A 192 -5.23 1.98 5.91
N LEU A 193 -5.03 0.93 6.71
CA LEU A 193 -5.72 -0.34 6.66
C LEU A 193 -6.43 -0.60 7.99
N ALA A 194 -7.63 -1.17 7.92
CA ALA A 194 -8.39 -1.64 9.07
C ALA A 194 -8.82 -3.09 8.86
N LEU A 195 -8.93 -3.84 9.95
CA LEU A 195 -9.41 -5.21 9.93
C LEU A 195 -10.92 -5.24 9.68
N THR A 196 -11.36 -6.00 8.68
CA THR A 196 -12.78 -6.22 8.41
C THR A 196 -13.36 -7.29 9.33
N PRO A 197 -14.69 -7.30 9.53
CA PRO A 197 -15.36 -8.41 10.23
C PRO A 197 -15.07 -9.80 9.62
N SER A 198 -14.73 -9.85 8.33
CA SER A 198 -14.36 -11.07 7.61
C SER A 198 -12.89 -11.49 7.75
N GLY A 199 -12.06 -10.78 8.52
CA GLY A 199 -10.67 -11.15 8.80
C GLY A 199 -9.62 -10.67 7.77
N GLY A 200 -9.97 -9.70 6.92
CA GLY A 200 -9.05 -9.11 5.95
C GLY A 200 -8.68 -7.66 6.29
N LEU A 201 -7.48 -7.22 5.91
CA LEU A 201 -7.15 -5.80 5.96
C LEU A 201 -7.63 -5.08 4.68
N ARG A 202 -8.35 -3.97 4.87
CA ARG A 202 -8.87 -3.12 3.78
C ARG A 202 -8.57 -1.67 4.03
N THR A 203 -8.45 -0.91 2.93
CA THR A 203 -8.22 0.54 2.99
C THR A 203 -9.33 1.22 3.79
N ALA A 204 -8.94 2.09 4.70
CA ALA A 204 -9.84 2.86 5.54
C ALA A 204 -9.45 4.35 5.51
N SER A 205 -10.45 5.22 5.47
CA SER A 205 -10.24 6.66 5.67
C SER A 205 -10.05 6.94 7.15
N ARG A 206 -9.13 7.85 7.47
CA ARG A 206 -8.82 8.25 8.84
C ARG A 206 -8.40 9.71 8.91
N PRO A 207 -8.71 10.44 10.00
CA PRO A 207 -8.08 11.73 10.25
C PRO A 207 -6.57 11.58 10.33
N VAL A 208 -5.81 12.39 9.58
CA VAL A 208 -4.34 12.36 9.57
C VAL A 208 -3.79 12.70 10.95
N ARG A 209 -4.46 13.60 11.70
CA ARG A 209 -4.13 13.92 13.09
C ARG A 209 -4.03 12.64 13.92
N GLN A 210 -5.08 11.83 13.88
CA GLN A 210 -5.12 10.58 14.63
C GLN A 210 -3.98 9.65 14.21
N ALA A 211 -3.73 9.50 12.91
CA ALA A 211 -2.64 8.65 12.42
C ALA A 211 -1.25 9.14 12.89
N LEU A 212 -0.98 10.45 12.89
CA LEU A 212 0.27 11.03 13.38
C LEU A 212 0.47 10.79 14.88
N HIS A 213 -0.58 10.97 15.68
CA HIS A 213 -0.50 10.74 17.13
C HIS A 213 -0.20 9.27 17.42
N GLN A 214 -0.99 8.37 16.82
CA GLN A 214 -0.80 6.94 16.97
C GLN A 214 0.56 6.45 16.45
N TRP A 215 1.10 7.10 15.43
CA TRP A 215 2.44 6.79 14.92
C TRP A 215 3.53 7.15 15.93
N LEU A 216 3.46 8.34 16.53
CA LEU A 216 4.38 8.74 17.61
C LEU A 216 4.28 7.80 18.81
N ASP A 217 3.07 7.38 19.17
CA ASP A 217 2.80 6.47 20.29
C ASP A 217 3.17 5.00 19.97
N GLY A 218 3.53 4.69 18.72
CA GLY A 218 3.84 3.31 18.30
C GLY A 218 2.62 2.39 18.22
N GLU A 219 1.40 2.95 18.19
CA GLU A 219 0.14 2.20 18.12
C GLU A 219 -0.18 1.71 16.70
N ILE A 220 0.41 2.34 15.69
CA ILE A 220 0.30 1.90 14.29
C ILE A 220 1.67 1.50 13.75
N ALA A 221 1.67 0.52 12.85
CA ALA A 221 2.87 0.06 12.17
C ALA A 221 2.58 -0.06 10.67
N TRP A 222 3.61 0.16 9.86
CA TRP A 222 3.56 -0.08 8.43
C TRP A 222 4.07 -1.49 8.11
N ALA A 223 3.29 -2.29 7.40
CA ALA A 223 3.70 -3.64 6.99
C ALA A 223 3.00 -4.07 5.69
N TYR A 224 3.51 -5.15 5.11
CA TYR A 224 2.93 -5.79 3.93
C TYR A 224 1.72 -6.62 4.32
N ARG A 225 0.58 -6.31 3.70
CA ARG A 225 -0.63 -7.13 3.79
C ARG A 225 -0.50 -8.36 2.90
N ASP A 226 0.09 -8.16 1.73
CA ASP A 226 0.33 -9.18 0.73
C ASP A 226 1.65 -8.88 -0.01
N VAL A 227 2.01 -9.70 -1.00
CA VAL A 227 3.27 -9.59 -1.75
C VAL A 227 3.43 -8.27 -2.51
N GLU A 228 2.33 -7.56 -2.78
CA GLU A 228 2.34 -6.34 -3.59
C GLU A 228 1.94 -5.08 -2.80
N LYS A 229 1.18 -5.24 -1.71
CA LYS A 229 0.50 -4.14 -1.05
C LYS A 229 0.80 -4.08 0.43
N ALA A 230 1.17 -2.89 0.88
CA ALA A 230 1.43 -2.56 2.27
C ALA A 230 0.61 -1.34 2.70
N GLY A 231 0.56 -1.11 4.01
CA GLY A 231 -0.10 0.05 4.57
C GLY A 231 0.12 0.16 6.07
N TRP A 232 -0.35 1.27 6.63
CA TRP A 232 -0.42 1.50 8.06
C TRP A 232 -1.66 0.81 8.63
N ALA A 233 -1.52 0.06 9.71
CA ALA A 233 -2.66 -0.43 10.49
C ALA A 233 -2.31 -0.34 11.97
N THR A 234 -3.31 -0.47 12.84
CA THR A 234 -3.01 -0.61 14.27
C THR A 234 -2.19 -1.88 14.51
N VAL A 235 -1.29 -1.85 15.49
CA VAL A 235 -0.51 -3.04 15.88
C VAL A 235 -1.45 -4.21 16.24
N GLN A 236 -2.61 -3.91 16.82
CA GLN A 236 -3.64 -4.91 17.13
C GLN A 236 -4.26 -5.54 15.87
N ASP A 237 -4.56 -4.73 14.85
CA ASP A 237 -5.09 -5.23 13.58
C ASP A 237 -4.06 -6.09 12.85
N TRP A 238 -2.77 -5.68 12.85
CA TRP A 238 -1.68 -6.50 12.33
C TRP A 238 -1.56 -7.82 13.07
N ALA A 239 -1.55 -7.81 14.40
CA ALA A 239 -1.45 -9.04 15.19
C ALA A 239 -2.61 -10.01 14.90
N LYS A 240 -3.84 -9.51 14.79
CA LYS A 240 -5.01 -10.32 14.42
C LYS A 240 -4.88 -10.87 12.99
N HIS A 241 -4.49 -10.04 12.03
CA HIS A 241 -4.34 -10.45 10.64
C HIS A 241 -3.26 -11.53 10.48
N THR A 242 -2.09 -11.35 11.10
CA THR A 242 -1.00 -12.33 11.08
C THR A 242 -1.43 -13.65 11.72
N LYS A 243 -2.16 -13.61 12.83
CA LYS A 243 -2.72 -14.81 13.46
C LYS A 243 -3.65 -15.57 12.50
N GLN A 244 -4.57 -14.86 11.85
CA GLN A 244 -5.49 -15.46 10.87
C GLN A 244 -4.75 -16.06 9.67
N GLN A 245 -3.71 -15.39 9.18
CA GLN A 245 -2.86 -15.93 8.11
C GLN A 245 -2.14 -17.21 8.54
N ALA A 246 -1.62 -17.27 9.77
CA ALA A 246 -0.95 -18.46 10.29
C ALA A 246 -1.92 -19.66 10.40
N GLU A 247 -3.13 -19.43 10.92
CA GLU A 247 -4.19 -20.45 11.02
C GLU A 247 -4.59 -20.99 9.63
N GLU A 248 -4.70 -20.10 8.63
CA GLU A 248 -5.01 -20.48 7.26
C GLU A 248 -3.89 -21.28 6.58
N ILE A 249 -2.62 -20.90 6.82
CA ILE A 249 -1.46 -21.64 6.32
C ILE A 249 -1.43 -23.05 6.92
N GLU A 250 -1.69 -23.20 8.22
CA GLU A 250 -1.74 -24.50 8.89
C GLU A 250 -2.85 -25.37 8.29
N ARG A 251 -4.04 -24.80 8.08
CA ARG A 251 -5.18 -25.49 7.45
C ARG A 251 -4.84 -25.98 6.04
N LEU A 252 -4.30 -25.10 5.19
CA LEU A 252 -3.92 -25.42 3.81
C LEU A 252 -2.78 -26.44 3.76
N GLY A 253 -1.82 -26.37 4.68
CA GLY A 253 -0.76 -27.38 4.83
C GLY A 253 -1.31 -28.76 5.14
N GLY A 254 -2.30 -28.85 6.04
CA GLY A 254 -3.00 -30.09 6.36
C GLY A 254 -3.79 -30.67 5.17
N GLU A 255 -4.43 -29.81 4.37
CA GLU A 255 -5.12 -30.23 3.14
C GLU A 255 -4.17 -30.71 2.06
N LEU A 256 -3.05 -30.02 1.88
CA LEU A 256 -2.00 -30.41 0.93
C LEU A 256 -1.41 -31.78 1.32
N GLY A 257 -1.15 -32.02 2.61
CA GLY A 257 -0.71 -33.32 3.11
C GLY A 257 -1.69 -34.45 2.74
N LYS A 258 -2.98 -34.26 3.02
CA LYS A 258 -4.03 -35.24 2.66
C LYS A 258 -4.10 -35.50 1.16
N ALA A 259 -3.93 -34.45 0.35
CA ALA A 259 -3.91 -34.58 -1.11
C ALA A 259 -2.70 -35.39 -1.60
N THR A 260 -1.51 -35.13 -1.03
CA THR A 260 -0.28 -35.89 -1.31
C THR A 260 -0.44 -37.37 -0.97
N ASP A 261 -0.95 -37.69 0.23
CA ASP A 261 -1.22 -39.08 0.65
C ASP A 261 -2.21 -39.79 -0.27
N LYS A 262 -3.18 -39.05 -0.81
CA LYS A 262 -4.16 -39.58 -1.78
C LYS A 262 -3.48 -39.88 -3.12
N ILE A 263 -2.63 -38.98 -3.62
CA ILE A 263 -1.86 -39.17 -4.86
C ILE A 263 -0.94 -40.38 -4.74
N GLU A 264 -0.25 -40.56 -3.60
CA GLU A 264 0.62 -41.70 -3.38
C GLU A 264 -0.14 -43.04 -3.37
N ARG A 265 -1.28 -43.08 -2.66
CA ARG A 265 -2.17 -44.27 -2.64
C ARG A 265 -2.71 -44.61 -4.02
N LEU A 266 -3.13 -43.61 -4.79
CA LEU A 266 -3.60 -43.81 -6.17
C LEU A 266 -2.46 -44.27 -7.07
N SER A 267 -1.28 -43.68 -6.97
CA SER A 267 -0.10 -44.09 -7.74
C SER A 267 0.30 -45.55 -7.45
N THR A 268 0.24 -45.95 -6.19
CA THR A 268 0.48 -47.35 -5.78
C THR A 268 -0.58 -48.29 -6.35
N THR A 269 -1.84 -47.88 -6.35
CA THR A 269 -2.94 -48.65 -6.95
C THR A 269 -2.76 -48.82 -8.45
N VAL A 270 -2.42 -47.73 -9.14
CA VAL A 270 -2.15 -47.74 -10.59
C VAL A 270 -0.99 -48.66 -10.92
N ARG A 271 0.13 -48.60 -10.17
CA ARG A 271 1.26 -49.53 -10.36
C ARG A 271 0.85 -50.99 -10.20
N LYS A 272 0.06 -51.30 -9.15
CA LYS A 272 -0.46 -52.66 -8.93
C LYS A 272 -1.38 -53.11 -10.07
N GLN A 273 -2.24 -52.23 -10.57
CA GLN A 273 -3.13 -52.56 -11.69
C GLN A 273 -2.35 -52.75 -12.99
N SER A 274 -1.35 -51.92 -13.28
CA SER A 274 -0.46 -52.08 -14.43
C SER A 274 0.23 -53.44 -14.40
N ALA A 275 0.84 -53.81 -13.28
CA ALA A 275 1.50 -55.12 -13.14
C ALA A 275 0.53 -56.30 -13.33
N ARG A 276 -0.75 -56.16 -12.92
CA ARG A 276 -1.78 -57.18 -13.17
C ARG A 276 -2.16 -57.26 -14.65
N ILE A 277 -2.23 -56.12 -15.34
CA ILE A 277 -2.48 -56.08 -16.79
C ILE A 277 -1.32 -56.78 -17.52
N ASP A 278 -0.07 -56.42 -17.19
CA ASP A 278 1.13 -57.02 -17.79
C ASP A 278 1.15 -58.55 -17.59
N ALA A 279 0.77 -59.02 -16.39
CA ALA A 279 0.66 -60.45 -16.10
C ALA A 279 -0.42 -61.15 -16.95
N VAL A 280 -1.62 -60.56 -17.04
CA VAL A 280 -2.71 -61.09 -17.87
C VAL A 280 -2.34 -61.08 -19.36
N GLU A 281 -1.65 -60.05 -19.83
CA GLU A 281 -1.16 -60.00 -21.21
C GLU A 281 -0.13 -61.10 -21.49
N SER A 282 0.78 -61.36 -20.55
CA SER A 282 1.75 -62.46 -20.64
C SER A 282 1.05 -63.82 -20.68
N ASP A 283 0.09 -64.07 -19.79
CA ASP A 283 -0.69 -65.31 -19.74
C ASP A 283 -1.50 -65.52 -21.03
N LEU A 284 -2.13 -64.46 -21.54
CA LEU A 284 -2.87 -64.49 -22.81
C LEU A 284 -1.96 -64.84 -23.99
N LYS A 285 -0.73 -64.30 -24.01
CA LYS A 285 0.27 -64.60 -25.03
C LYS A 285 0.71 -66.07 -24.95
N GLY A 286 0.93 -66.60 -23.74
CA GLY A 286 1.23 -68.01 -23.51
C GLY A 286 0.12 -68.93 -23.99
N ALA A 287 -1.13 -68.68 -23.56
CA ALA A 287 -2.29 -69.46 -23.97
C ALA A 287 -2.53 -69.44 -25.50
N LYS A 288 -2.28 -68.30 -26.16
CA LYS A 288 -2.32 -68.21 -27.63
C LYS A 288 -1.26 -69.07 -28.30
N ALA A 289 -0.05 -69.13 -27.75
CA ALA A 289 1.02 -70.00 -28.27
C ALA A 289 0.65 -71.48 -28.12
N ASP A 290 0.12 -71.88 -26.97
CA ASP A 290 -0.33 -73.26 -26.73
C ASP A 290 -1.46 -73.67 -27.69
N LEU A 291 -2.45 -72.78 -27.89
CA LEU A 291 -3.52 -72.98 -28.87
C LEU A 291 -2.98 -73.14 -30.30
N SER A 292 -1.97 -72.36 -30.69
CA SER A 292 -1.32 -72.49 -32.00
C SER A 292 -0.67 -73.86 -32.16
N LEU A 293 0.06 -74.33 -31.14
CA LEU A 293 0.71 -75.65 -31.17
C LEU A 293 -0.31 -76.79 -31.26
N GLU A 294 -1.43 -76.70 -30.53
CA GLU A 294 -2.50 -77.70 -30.63
C GLU A 294 -3.20 -77.67 -31.99
N GLN A 295 -3.41 -76.49 -32.59
CA GLN A 295 -3.91 -76.38 -33.96
C GLN A 295 -2.97 -77.04 -34.98
N ASP A 296 -1.66 -76.81 -34.84
CA ASP A 296 -0.65 -77.43 -35.69
C ASP A 296 -0.67 -78.97 -35.56
N LYS A 297 -0.77 -79.51 -34.33
CA LYS A 297 -0.93 -80.96 -34.10
C LYS A 297 -2.19 -81.54 -34.72
N VAL A 298 -3.32 -80.82 -34.63
CA VAL A 298 -4.60 -81.25 -35.23
C VAL A 298 -4.49 -81.28 -36.75
N GLU A 299 -3.88 -80.27 -37.37
CA GLU A 299 -3.64 -80.23 -38.82
C GLU A 299 -2.65 -81.31 -39.27
N GLU A 300 -1.61 -81.59 -38.50
CA GLU A 300 -0.66 -82.67 -38.76
C GLU A 300 -1.32 -84.06 -38.62
N GLY A 301 -2.20 -84.23 -37.63
CA GLY A 301 -3.03 -85.44 -37.47
C GLY A 301 -4.05 -85.64 -38.61
N LYS A 302 -4.60 -84.56 -39.17
CA LYS A 302 -5.43 -84.62 -40.39
C LYS A 302 -4.62 -85.06 -41.62
N ARG A 303 -3.36 -84.60 -41.75
CA ARG A 303 -2.45 -85.03 -42.82
C ARG A 303 -2.06 -86.51 -42.70
N GLN A 304 -2.05 -87.07 -41.50
CA GLN A 304 -1.71 -88.48 -41.23
C GLN A 304 -2.89 -89.47 -41.30
N ARG A 305 -4.12 -89.04 -41.64
CA ARG A 305 -5.23 -89.97 -41.97
C ARG A 305 -5.36 -90.13 -43.49
N PRO A 306 -4.82 -91.19 -44.12
CA PRO A 306 -5.08 -91.48 -45.52
C PRO A 306 -6.52 -91.97 -45.65
N GLY A 307 -7.20 -91.55 -46.71
CA GLY A 307 -8.57 -91.95 -47.00
C GLY A 307 -8.76 -93.47 -47.05
N MET A 308 -9.52 -94.00 -46.09
CA MET A 308 -10.22 -95.27 -46.21
C MET A 308 -11.66 -95.07 -45.75
N LEU A 309 -12.57 -94.97 -46.73
CA LEU A 309 -13.68 -95.91 -46.88
C LEU A 309 -14.58 -95.44 -48.04
N LYS A 310 -14.57 -96.25 -49.10
CA LYS A 310 -15.46 -96.15 -50.27
C LYS A 310 -16.91 -96.47 -49.86
N PRO A 311 -17.93 -95.85 -50.47
CA PRO A 311 -19.30 -96.29 -50.33
C PRO A 311 -19.56 -97.52 -51.21
N SER A 312 -19.97 -98.63 -50.59
CA SER A 312 -20.38 -99.84 -51.32
C SER A 312 -21.87 -99.75 -51.67
N ARG A 313 -22.14 -99.81 -52.98
CA ARG A 313 -23.46 -99.81 -53.62
C ARG A 313 -23.62 -101.18 -54.29
N LYS A 314 -24.69 -101.94 -53.97
CA LYS A 314 -25.47 -102.93 -54.79
C LYS A 314 -26.24 -103.88 -53.84
N LEU A 315 -27.57 -103.94 -53.86
CA LEU A 315 -28.51 -104.63 -54.79
C LEU A 315 -28.47 -106.17 -54.68
N GLY A 316 -29.59 -106.77 -54.26
CA GLY A 316 -29.88 -108.21 -54.46
C GLY A 316 -30.99 -108.80 -53.56
N ARG A 317 -32.24 -108.72 -54.08
CA ARG A 317 -33.50 -109.44 -53.71
C ARG A 317 -34.05 -109.36 -52.29
#